data_AF-B1ZNG9-F1
#
_entry.id   AF-B1ZNG9-F1
#
_cell.length_a   1.000
_cell.length_b   1.000
_cell.length_c   1.000
_cell.angle_alpha   90.00
_cell.angle_beta   90.00
_cell.angle_gamma   90.00
#
_symmetry.space_group_name_H-M   'P 1'
#
loop_
_entity.id
_entity.type
_entity.pdbx_description
1 polymer ?
#
loop_
_entity_poly.entity_id
_entity_poly.type
_entity_poly.pdbx_seq_one_letter_code
_entity_poly.pdbx_strand_id
1 'polypeptide(L)'
;MASAAHAQTLLGHVAIDLSGGSLGAFSATPFTLSGHAEFTDPIFDPPLFSIALADGRQFTAADAGFTFTMNSSTPGFAAFAGLLSNGADDSLTVEHAGGGLSVPESYYTWTYAVTPQGLDFTGHSISSLRFTIGSLSFSSPIEDPNWTDYEYHFTISAYEGSAIPEPSTYAALCGVAVLGFAVWRRRARTAWRRT
;
A
#
# COMPACT_ATOMS: atom_id res chain seq x y z
N MET A 1 5.43 26.79 9.21
CA MET A 1 5.06 25.48 9.80
C MET A 1 5.71 24.43 8.93
N ALA A 2 6.80 23.82 9.39
CA ALA A 2 7.50 22.77 8.64
C ALA A 2 6.72 21.46 8.83
N SER A 3 6.19 20.91 7.74
CA SER A 3 5.64 19.55 7.73
C SER A 3 6.80 18.57 7.94
N ALA A 4 6.75 17.81 9.04
CA ALA A 4 7.73 16.77 9.31
C ALA A 4 7.44 15.56 8.41
N ALA A 5 8.43 15.14 7.62
CA ALA A 5 8.34 13.93 6.82
C ALA A 5 8.36 12.71 7.74
N HIS A 6 7.30 11.91 7.73
CA HIS A 6 7.32 10.57 8.32
C HIS A 6 8.39 9.73 7.62
N ALA A 7 9.35 9.20 8.38
CA ALA A 7 10.29 8.22 7.83
C ALA A 7 9.53 6.91 7.58
N GLN A 8 9.41 6.55 6.29
CA GLN A 8 8.85 5.28 5.87
C GLN A 8 9.98 4.34 5.46
N THR A 9 9.95 3.11 5.97
CA THR A 9 10.90 2.06 5.62
C THR A 9 10.27 1.16 4.56
N LEU A 10 10.96 0.94 3.44
CA LEU A 10 10.52 -0.01 2.42
C LEU A 10 10.62 -1.43 2.98
N LEU A 11 9.48 -2.10 3.11
CA LEU A 11 9.39 -3.52 3.48
C LEU A 11 9.67 -4.39 2.27
N GLY A 12 9.03 -4.13 1.13
CA GLY A 12 9.30 -4.92 -0.06
C GLY A 12 8.59 -4.37 -1.28
N HIS A 13 8.94 -4.89 -2.44
CA HIS A 13 8.27 -4.54 -3.68
C HIS A 13 8.18 -5.70 -4.65
N VAL A 14 7.20 -5.64 -5.54
CA VAL A 14 7.01 -6.59 -6.63
C VAL A 14 6.75 -5.84 -7.93
N ALA A 15 7.38 -6.29 -9.01
CA ALA A 15 7.11 -5.84 -10.36
C ALA A 15 6.07 -6.77 -11.00
N ILE A 16 5.12 -6.18 -11.70
CA ILE A 16 4.00 -6.86 -12.36
C ILE A 16 4.03 -6.46 -13.81
N ASP A 17 4.44 -7.40 -14.64
CA ASP A 17 4.49 -7.29 -16.09
C ASP A 17 3.38 -8.15 -16.69
N LEU A 18 2.51 -7.54 -17.46
CA LEU A 18 1.53 -8.29 -18.23
C LEU A 18 1.29 -7.63 -19.57
N SER A 19 1.18 -8.49 -20.59
CA SER A 19 0.73 -8.14 -21.92
C SER A 19 -0.37 -9.10 -22.35
N GLY A 20 -1.26 -8.61 -23.19
CA GLY A 20 -2.36 -9.39 -23.72
C GLY A 20 -3.18 -8.58 -24.71
N GLY A 21 -4.33 -9.13 -25.05
CA GLY A 21 -5.31 -8.39 -25.83
C GLY A 21 -6.73 -8.76 -25.45
N SER A 22 -7.64 -7.82 -25.65
CA SER A 22 -9.02 -7.93 -25.22
C SER A 22 -9.95 -7.51 -26.36
N LEU A 23 -11.11 -8.18 -26.41
CA LEU A 23 -12.25 -7.68 -27.15
C LEU A 23 -12.71 -6.34 -26.54
N GLY A 24 -13.09 -5.41 -27.40
CA GLY A 24 -13.42 -4.03 -27.08
C GLY A 24 -12.27 -3.07 -27.35
N ALA A 25 -12.59 -1.96 -28.03
CA ALA A 25 -11.66 -0.85 -28.25
C ALA A 25 -11.61 0.02 -26.98
N PHE A 26 -10.44 0.17 -26.38
CA PHE A 26 -10.23 1.12 -25.28
C PHE A 26 -8.83 1.71 -25.29
N SER A 27 -8.73 2.96 -24.84
CA SER A 27 -7.45 3.67 -24.62
C SER A 27 -7.25 4.04 -23.15
N ALA A 28 -8.22 3.67 -22.30
CA ALA A 28 -8.19 3.89 -20.87
C ALA A 28 -8.96 2.80 -20.13
N THR A 29 -8.51 2.43 -18.93
CA THR A 29 -9.18 1.40 -18.12
C THR A 29 -8.95 1.65 -16.62
N PRO A 30 -9.94 1.39 -15.74
CA PRO A 30 -9.68 1.37 -14.31
C PRO A 30 -8.87 0.11 -13.95
N PHE A 31 -8.04 0.23 -12.92
CA PHE A 31 -7.34 -0.92 -12.35
C PHE A 31 -7.89 -1.22 -10.97
N THR A 32 -8.01 -2.51 -10.66
CA THR A 32 -8.43 -3.02 -9.36
C THR A 32 -7.32 -3.86 -8.77
N LEU A 33 -7.11 -3.68 -7.47
CA LEU A 33 -6.20 -4.49 -6.69
C LEU A 33 -7.00 -5.43 -5.78
N SER A 34 -6.81 -6.73 -5.94
CA SER A 34 -7.55 -7.76 -5.22
C SER A 34 -6.59 -8.64 -4.40
N GLY A 35 -7.03 -9.08 -3.23
CA GLY A 35 -6.28 -10.02 -2.41
C GLY A 35 -7.04 -11.31 -2.20
N HIS A 36 -6.34 -12.44 -2.30
CA HIS A 36 -6.90 -13.78 -2.09
C HIS A 36 -6.07 -14.49 -1.03
N ALA A 37 -6.74 -15.19 -0.10
CA ALA A 37 -6.05 -16.01 0.89
C ALA A 37 -5.46 -17.26 0.23
N GLU A 38 -4.30 -17.70 0.72
CA GLU A 38 -3.61 -18.96 0.42
C GLU A 38 -3.59 -19.27 -1.08
N PHE A 39 -2.47 -19.07 -1.79
CA PHE A 39 -2.35 -19.26 -3.25
C PHE A 39 -3.14 -20.49 -3.79
N THR A 40 -4.39 -20.24 -4.15
CA THR A 40 -5.38 -21.15 -4.71
C THR A 40 -5.88 -20.47 -5.97
N ASP A 41 -6.14 -21.25 -7.01
CA ASP A 41 -6.25 -20.76 -8.38
C ASP A 41 -7.22 -19.54 -8.48
N PRO A 42 -6.72 -18.32 -8.76
CA PRO A 42 -7.47 -17.06 -8.64
C PRO A 42 -8.66 -16.98 -9.63
N ILE A 43 -8.74 -17.93 -10.57
CA ILE A 43 -9.85 -18.07 -11.51
C ILE A 43 -11.15 -18.51 -10.80
N PHE A 44 -11.07 -19.20 -9.66
CA PHE A 44 -12.24 -19.79 -9.01
C PHE A 44 -12.54 -19.26 -7.60
N ASP A 45 -11.58 -18.62 -6.93
CA ASP A 45 -11.78 -18.08 -5.59
C ASP A 45 -12.07 -16.57 -5.60
N PRO A 46 -13.24 -16.13 -5.12
CA PRO A 46 -13.55 -14.71 -5.08
C PRO A 46 -12.55 -13.98 -4.17
N PRO A 47 -12.14 -12.76 -4.53
CA PRO A 47 -11.21 -12.02 -3.71
C PRO A 47 -11.82 -11.70 -2.35
N LEU A 48 -10.99 -11.76 -1.30
CA LEU A 48 -11.41 -11.38 0.05
C LEU A 48 -11.77 -9.90 0.14
N PHE A 49 -11.11 -9.09 -0.68
CA PHE A 49 -11.41 -7.68 -0.89
C PHE A 49 -10.90 -7.26 -2.26
N SER A 50 -11.45 -6.15 -2.75
CA SER A 50 -10.97 -5.47 -3.95
C SER A 50 -10.91 -3.97 -3.69
N ILE A 51 -9.84 -3.33 -4.14
CA ILE A 51 -9.58 -1.90 -4.00
C ILE A 51 -9.47 -1.31 -5.40
N ALA A 52 -10.39 -0.40 -5.74
CA ALA A 52 -10.27 0.36 -6.97
C ALA A 52 -9.09 1.35 -6.83
N LEU A 53 -8.12 1.27 -7.75
CA LEU A 53 -6.97 2.17 -7.72
C LEU A 53 -7.40 3.59 -8.07
N ALA A 54 -6.86 4.57 -7.35
CA ALA A 54 -7.17 6.00 -7.53
C ALA A 54 -8.69 6.27 -7.60
N ASP A 55 -9.45 5.65 -6.68
CA ASP A 55 -10.91 5.80 -6.59
C ASP A 55 -11.66 5.40 -7.88
N GLY A 56 -11.13 4.42 -8.62
CA GLY A 56 -11.73 3.90 -9.86
C GLY A 56 -11.46 4.78 -11.08
N ARG A 57 -10.50 5.70 -10.99
CA ARG A 57 -10.05 6.50 -12.13
C ARG A 57 -9.54 5.59 -13.26
N GLN A 58 -9.86 5.96 -14.50
CA GLN A 58 -9.28 5.31 -15.67
C GLN A 58 -7.85 5.79 -15.89
N PHE A 59 -6.97 4.84 -16.21
CA PHE A 59 -5.58 5.07 -16.52
C PHE A 59 -5.33 4.99 -18.02
N THR A 60 -4.42 5.83 -18.51
CA THR A 60 -3.99 5.94 -19.90
C THR A 60 -2.47 5.83 -19.98
N ALA A 61 -1.90 5.73 -21.18
CA ALA A 61 -0.45 5.76 -21.37
C ALA A 61 0.22 7.03 -20.81
N ALA A 62 -0.52 8.15 -20.71
CA ALA A 62 -0.01 9.39 -20.13
C ALA A 62 0.20 9.30 -18.61
N ASP A 63 -0.31 8.23 -17.97
CA ASP A 63 -0.17 8.03 -16.54
C ASP A 63 1.14 7.32 -16.14
N ALA A 64 1.98 6.95 -17.11
CA ALA A 64 3.30 6.39 -16.86
C ALA A 64 4.15 7.35 -16.01
N GLY A 65 4.78 6.81 -14.96
CA GLY A 65 5.53 7.52 -13.95
C GLY A 65 4.72 7.97 -12.73
N PHE A 66 3.38 7.93 -12.76
CA PHE A 66 2.61 8.28 -11.57
C PHE A 66 2.69 7.20 -10.48
N THR A 67 2.65 7.67 -9.24
CA THR A 67 2.61 6.81 -8.05
C THR A 67 1.38 7.16 -7.21
N PHE A 68 0.60 6.14 -6.89
CA PHE A 68 -0.59 6.22 -6.05
C PHE A 68 -0.26 5.62 -4.70
N THR A 69 -0.61 6.32 -3.62
CA THR A 69 -0.37 5.84 -2.27
C THR A 69 -1.70 5.43 -1.66
N MET A 70 -1.77 4.19 -1.20
CA MET A 70 -2.86 3.68 -0.36
C MET A 70 -2.37 3.63 1.08
N ASN A 71 -3.23 3.99 2.01
CA ASN A 71 -2.95 3.99 3.45
C ASN A 71 -4.24 3.75 4.23
N SER A 72 -4.20 3.92 5.56
CA SER A 72 -5.35 3.70 6.44
C SER A 72 -6.63 4.48 6.10
N SER A 73 -6.54 5.56 5.31
CA SER A 73 -7.71 6.29 4.80
C SER A 73 -8.32 5.70 3.53
N THR A 74 -7.60 4.83 2.82
CA THR A 74 -8.08 4.17 1.60
C THR A 74 -9.01 3.01 1.96
N PRO A 75 -10.25 2.94 1.44
CA PRO A 75 -11.13 1.81 1.65
C PRO A 75 -10.46 0.48 1.25
N GLY A 76 -10.60 -0.54 2.11
CA GLY A 76 -10.01 -1.86 1.89
C GLY A 76 -8.52 -1.98 2.26
N PHE A 77 -7.80 -0.89 2.51
CA PHE A 77 -6.38 -0.94 2.87
C PHE A 77 -6.10 -1.78 4.11
N ALA A 78 -6.93 -1.67 5.15
CA ALA A 78 -6.71 -2.43 6.39
C ALA A 78 -6.83 -3.95 6.17
N ALA A 79 -7.75 -4.38 5.30
CA ALA A 79 -7.89 -5.78 4.93
C ALA A 79 -6.67 -6.24 4.10
N PHE A 80 -6.22 -5.39 3.17
CA PHE A 80 -5.04 -5.63 2.36
C PHE A 80 -3.76 -5.78 3.18
N ALA A 81 -3.51 -4.82 4.06
CA ALA A 81 -2.35 -4.84 4.95
C ALA A 81 -2.38 -6.04 5.90
N GLY A 82 -3.58 -6.42 6.38
CA GLY A 82 -3.76 -7.60 7.22
C GLY A 82 -3.51 -8.90 6.49
N LEU A 83 -3.84 -8.98 5.21
CA LEU A 83 -3.56 -10.15 4.36
C LEU A 83 -2.04 -10.36 4.26
N LEU A 84 -1.31 -9.34 3.82
CA LEU A 84 0.16 -9.40 3.65
C LEU A 84 0.98 -9.49 4.95
N SER A 85 0.35 -9.76 6.10
CA SER A 85 1.06 -9.83 7.39
C SER A 85 0.49 -10.90 8.32
N ASN A 86 -0.30 -11.83 7.79
CA ASN A 86 -1.05 -12.81 8.58
C ASN A 86 -0.30 -14.13 8.82
N GLY A 87 0.86 -14.36 8.22
CA GLY A 87 1.60 -15.63 8.35
C GLY A 87 1.42 -16.60 7.18
N ALA A 88 0.58 -16.30 6.20
CA ALA A 88 0.22 -17.16 5.08
C ALA A 88 0.75 -16.60 3.75
N ASP A 89 1.10 -17.51 2.81
CA ASP A 89 1.48 -17.09 1.44
C ASP A 89 0.21 -16.80 0.64
N ASP A 90 -0.20 -15.54 0.70
CA ASP A 90 -1.38 -15.02 0.04
C ASP A 90 -1.07 -14.54 -1.38
N SER A 91 -2.09 -14.22 -2.17
CA SER A 91 -1.90 -13.73 -3.54
C SER A 91 -2.50 -12.35 -3.76
N LEU A 92 -1.78 -11.59 -4.57
CA LEU A 92 -2.16 -10.27 -5.02
C LEU A 92 -2.51 -10.30 -6.49
N THR A 93 -3.71 -9.86 -6.84
CA THR A 93 -4.15 -9.73 -8.22
C THR A 93 -4.28 -8.26 -8.62
N VAL A 94 -3.66 -7.87 -9.72
CA VAL A 94 -3.94 -6.61 -10.41
C VAL A 94 -4.79 -6.91 -11.63
N GLU A 95 -5.95 -6.27 -11.72
CA GLU A 95 -6.95 -6.54 -12.75
C GLU A 95 -7.37 -5.26 -13.47
N HIS A 96 -7.75 -5.40 -14.74
CA HIS A 96 -8.43 -4.38 -15.52
C HIS A 96 -9.38 -5.04 -16.54
N ALA A 97 -10.03 -4.23 -17.38
CA ALA A 97 -11.03 -4.73 -18.34
C ALA A 97 -10.51 -5.79 -19.34
N GLY A 98 -9.19 -5.86 -19.57
CA GLY A 98 -8.60 -6.79 -20.53
C GLY A 98 -8.04 -8.08 -19.92
N GLY A 99 -7.83 -8.12 -18.60
CA GLY A 99 -7.26 -9.27 -17.91
C GLY A 99 -6.67 -8.90 -16.55
N GLY A 100 -6.05 -9.87 -15.90
CA GLY A 100 -5.36 -9.65 -14.63
C GLY A 100 -4.21 -10.63 -14.42
N LEU A 101 -3.29 -10.27 -13.53
CA LEU A 101 -2.20 -11.13 -13.09
C LEU A 101 -2.26 -11.28 -11.57
N SER A 102 -2.19 -12.52 -11.10
CA SER A 102 -2.00 -12.83 -9.69
C SER A 102 -0.54 -13.17 -9.41
N VAL A 103 0.00 -12.58 -8.35
CA VAL A 103 1.38 -12.77 -7.90
C VAL A 103 1.35 -13.17 -6.42
N PRO A 104 1.96 -14.30 -6.03
CA PRO A 104 2.07 -14.67 -4.62
C PRO A 104 2.88 -13.65 -3.82
N GLU A 105 2.58 -13.49 -2.54
CA GLU A 105 3.36 -12.64 -1.65
C GLU A 105 4.83 -13.08 -1.57
N SER A 106 5.07 -14.39 -1.66
CA SER A 106 6.41 -14.97 -1.70
C SER A 106 7.31 -14.46 -2.84
N TYR A 107 6.73 -13.81 -3.87
CA TYR A 107 7.45 -13.22 -5.00
C TYR A 107 7.89 -11.77 -4.78
N TYR A 108 7.53 -11.16 -3.65
CA TYR A 108 8.01 -9.83 -3.31
C TYR A 108 9.54 -9.85 -3.20
N THR A 109 10.18 -8.69 -3.26
CA THR A 109 11.62 -8.56 -3.05
C THR A 109 11.86 -7.71 -1.81
N TRP A 110 12.49 -8.30 -0.79
CA TRP A 110 12.72 -7.68 0.52
C TRP A 110 14.09 -7.03 0.61
N THR A 111 14.15 -5.87 1.26
CA THR A 111 15.37 -5.20 1.71
C THR A 111 16.13 -5.96 2.83
N TYR A 112 15.48 -6.85 3.60
CA TYR A 112 16.03 -7.44 4.84
C TYR A 112 15.81 -8.98 4.99
N ALA A 113 16.35 -9.79 4.07
CA ALA A 113 16.64 -11.26 4.17
C ALA A 113 15.48 -12.30 4.20
N VAL A 114 15.59 -13.37 3.40
CA VAL A 114 14.52 -14.35 3.07
C VAL A 114 14.43 -15.56 4.04
N THR A 115 13.23 -16.05 4.33
CA THR A 115 12.96 -17.33 5.04
C THR A 115 12.53 -18.44 4.06
N PRO A 116 12.45 -19.72 4.49
CA PRO A 116 12.08 -20.84 3.64
C PRO A 116 10.61 -20.89 3.16
N GLN A 117 9.69 -20.14 3.80
CA GLN A 117 8.27 -20.11 3.44
C GLN A 117 7.91 -19.06 2.37
N GLY A 118 8.90 -18.36 1.82
CA GLY A 118 8.66 -17.16 1.02
C GLY A 118 8.61 -15.91 1.89
N LEU A 119 8.38 -14.78 1.23
CA LEU A 119 8.25 -13.48 1.87
C LEU A 119 6.82 -13.27 2.35
N ASP A 120 6.70 -12.86 3.60
CA ASP A 120 5.48 -12.38 4.24
C ASP A 120 5.87 -11.24 5.20
N PHE A 121 5.08 -10.17 5.28
CA PHE A 121 5.34 -9.05 6.20
C PHE A 121 4.87 -9.30 7.64
N THR A 122 4.68 -10.55 8.06
CA THR A 122 4.43 -10.93 9.47
C THR A 122 5.40 -10.23 10.43
N GLY A 123 4.83 -9.58 11.45
CA GLY A 123 5.59 -8.83 12.45
C GLY A 123 5.88 -7.38 12.08
N HIS A 124 5.57 -6.95 10.85
CA HIS A 124 5.63 -5.55 10.41
C HIS A 124 4.25 -4.90 10.38
N SER A 125 4.21 -3.60 10.63
CA SER A 125 2.99 -2.80 10.48
C SER A 125 3.00 -2.02 9.17
N ILE A 126 2.34 -2.56 8.14
CA ILE A 126 2.24 -1.90 6.83
C ILE A 126 1.41 -0.61 6.99
N SER A 127 2.07 0.53 6.77
CA SER A 127 1.46 1.86 6.90
C SER A 127 0.97 2.43 5.58
N SER A 128 1.58 2.02 4.47
CA SER A 128 1.18 2.42 3.14
C SER A 128 1.67 1.46 2.09
N LEU A 129 0.93 1.40 0.99
CA LEU A 129 1.32 0.75 -0.24
C LEU A 129 1.45 1.81 -1.32
N ARG A 130 2.48 1.71 -2.14
CA ARG A 130 2.65 2.58 -3.30
C ARG A 130 2.55 1.75 -4.56
N PHE A 131 1.65 2.17 -5.43
CA PHE A 131 1.45 1.62 -6.75
C PHE A 131 2.06 2.58 -7.77
N THR A 132 3.15 2.19 -8.40
CA THR A 132 3.87 3.00 -9.39
C THR A 132 3.63 2.43 -10.77
N ILE A 133 3.21 3.29 -11.69
CA ILE A 133 3.08 2.97 -13.11
C ILE A 133 4.43 3.17 -13.77
N GLY A 134 5.10 2.10 -14.16
CA GLY A 134 6.33 2.22 -14.95
C GLY A 134 6.00 2.50 -16.41
N SER A 135 5.19 1.64 -17.02
CA SER A 135 4.66 1.80 -18.37
C SER A 135 3.22 1.32 -18.45
N LEU A 136 2.46 1.94 -19.37
CA LEU A 136 1.11 1.53 -19.72
C LEU A 136 0.89 1.83 -21.19
N SER A 137 0.41 0.85 -21.95
CA SER A 137 0.07 1.05 -23.36
C SER A 137 -1.23 0.33 -23.71
N PHE A 138 -1.99 0.97 -24.59
CA PHE A 138 -3.20 0.44 -25.19
C PHE A 138 -3.15 0.77 -26.68
N SER A 139 -3.29 -0.25 -27.52
CA SER A 139 -3.22 -0.11 -28.97
C SER A 139 -4.35 -0.91 -29.61
N SER A 140 -5.24 -0.22 -30.34
CA SER A 140 -6.25 -0.87 -31.15
C SER A 140 -5.78 -0.92 -32.61
N PRO A 141 -5.52 -2.10 -33.18
CA PRO A 141 -5.09 -2.23 -34.57
C PRO A 141 -6.15 -1.66 -35.52
N ILE A 142 -5.72 -1.01 -36.61
CA ILE A 142 -6.64 -0.51 -37.64
C ILE A 142 -7.42 -1.66 -38.30
N GLU A 143 -6.79 -2.84 -38.40
CA GLU A 143 -7.35 -4.03 -39.03
C GLU A 143 -8.42 -4.72 -38.17
N ASP A 144 -8.37 -4.54 -36.85
CA ASP A 144 -9.40 -5.00 -35.91
C ASP A 144 -9.71 -3.90 -34.88
N PRO A 145 -10.58 -2.94 -35.23
CA PRO A 145 -10.89 -1.82 -34.36
C PRO A 145 -11.68 -2.24 -33.12
N ASN A 146 -12.11 -3.50 -33.03
CA ASN A 146 -12.79 -4.05 -31.85
C ASN A 146 -11.81 -4.81 -30.93
N TRP A 147 -10.52 -4.74 -31.19
CA TRP A 147 -9.48 -5.35 -30.35
C TRP A 147 -8.61 -4.28 -29.73
N THR A 148 -8.12 -4.53 -28.52
CA THR A 148 -7.10 -3.71 -27.87
C THR A 148 -5.99 -4.60 -27.37
N ASP A 149 -4.79 -4.44 -27.92
CA ASP A 149 -3.56 -4.93 -27.32
C ASP A 149 -3.18 -4.02 -26.16
N TYR A 150 -2.76 -4.62 -25.07
CA TYR A 150 -2.36 -3.89 -23.88
C TYR A 150 -1.08 -4.47 -23.28
N GLU A 151 -0.27 -3.59 -22.72
CA GLU A 151 0.96 -3.94 -22.00
C GLU A 151 1.11 -2.98 -20.84
N TYR A 152 1.39 -3.51 -19.66
CA TYR A 152 1.65 -2.70 -18.48
C TYR A 152 2.79 -3.27 -17.64
N HIS A 153 3.53 -2.33 -17.04
CA HIS A 153 4.53 -2.59 -16.00
C HIS A 153 4.16 -1.77 -14.77
N PHE A 154 3.77 -2.45 -13.70
CA PHE A 154 3.52 -1.84 -12.41
C PHE A 154 4.54 -2.29 -11.36
N THR A 155 4.81 -1.41 -10.40
CA THR A 155 5.54 -1.79 -9.19
C THR A 155 4.68 -1.50 -7.98
N ILE A 156 4.53 -2.50 -7.10
CA ILE A 156 3.83 -2.37 -5.83
C ILE A 156 4.86 -2.42 -4.73
N SER A 157 4.91 -1.38 -3.89
CA SER A 157 5.85 -1.26 -2.79
C SER A 157 5.12 -1.14 -1.45
N ALA A 158 5.45 -2.01 -0.49
CA ALA A 158 4.94 -1.95 0.87
C ALA A 158 5.88 -1.20 1.80
N TYR A 159 5.34 -0.32 2.63
CA TYR A 159 6.12 0.49 3.56
C TYR A 159 5.61 0.38 4.99
N GLU A 160 6.55 0.22 5.91
CA GLU A 160 6.31 0.37 7.34
C GLU A 160 6.50 1.83 7.74
N GLY A 161 5.52 2.32 8.48
CA GLY A 161 5.48 3.67 8.99
C GLY A 161 6.01 3.63 10.40
N SER A 162 7.17 4.20 10.63
CA SER A 162 7.67 4.34 11.97
C SER A 162 6.93 5.49 12.66
N ALA A 163 6.05 5.15 13.62
CA ALA A 163 5.51 6.12 14.58
C ALA A 163 6.60 6.57 15.58
N ILE A 164 7.81 6.89 15.10
CA ILE A 164 8.80 7.59 15.92
C ILE A 164 8.16 8.95 16.24
N PRO A 165 7.90 9.23 17.53
CA PRO A 165 7.39 10.54 17.93
C PRO A 165 8.33 11.61 17.37
N GLU A 166 7.78 12.64 16.77
CA GLU A 166 8.61 13.73 16.26
C GLU A 166 9.42 14.35 17.43
N PRO A 167 10.56 15.00 17.17
CA PRO A 167 11.26 15.79 18.19
C PRO A 167 10.31 16.77 18.91
N SER A 168 9.30 17.27 18.21
CA SER A 168 8.22 18.11 18.73
C SER A 168 7.32 17.36 19.73
N THR A 169 7.02 16.07 19.49
CA THR A 169 6.25 15.21 20.40
C THR A 169 7.03 14.96 21.68
N TYR A 170 8.33 14.69 21.58
CA TYR A 170 9.20 14.60 22.77
C TYR A 170 9.24 15.94 23.53
N ALA A 171 9.35 17.06 22.83
CA ALA A 171 9.33 18.38 23.44
C ALA A 171 7.98 18.68 24.13
N ALA A 172 6.86 18.29 23.53
CA ALA A 172 5.53 18.45 24.10
C ALA A 172 5.36 17.59 25.36
N LEU A 173 5.78 16.32 25.33
CA LEU A 173 5.74 15.42 26.49
C LEU A 173 6.63 15.94 27.63
N CYS A 174 7.84 16.39 27.33
CA CYS A 174 8.72 17.04 28.29
C CYS A 174 8.09 18.33 28.86
N GLY A 175 7.47 19.15 28.00
CA GLY A 175 6.77 20.37 28.42
C GLY A 175 5.62 20.09 29.39
N VAL A 176 4.79 19.09 29.09
CA VAL A 176 3.70 18.64 29.95
C VAL A 176 4.25 18.11 31.29
N ALA A 177 5.33 17.34 31.27
CA ALA A 177 5.97 16.84 32.49
C ALA A 177 6.48 17.98 33.39
N VAL A 178 7.14 18.99 32.81
CA VAL A 178 7.63 20.17 33.53
C VAL A 178 6.48 20.97 34.13
N LEU A 179 5.41 21.19 33.36
CA LEU A 179 4.20 21.88 33.84
C LEU A 179 3.52 21.12 34.98
N GLY A 180 3.37 19.79 34.84
CA GLY A 180 2.84 18.93 35.89
C GLY A 180 3.65 19.01 37.18
N PHE A 181 4.99 18.97 37.07
CA PHE A 181 5.89 19.11 38.22
C PHE A 181 5.77 20.49 38.89
N ALA A 182 5.70 21.57 38.10
CA ALA A 182 5.54 22.93 38.62
C ALA A 182 4.22 23.11 39.40
N VAL A 183 3.12 22.56 38.87
CA VAL A 183 1.80 22.58 39.54
C VAL A 183 1.83 21.77 40.84
N TRP A 184 2.43 20.58 40.83
CA TRP A 184 2.57 19.74 42.02
C TRP A 184 3.38 20.45 43.11
N ARG A 185 4.52 21.04 42.76
CA ARG A 185 5.37 21.78 43.72
C ARG A 185 4.64 22.98 44.34
N ARG A 186 3.79 23.67 43.57
CA ARG A 186 2.96 24.77 44.08
C ARG A 186 1.95 24.27 45.11
N ARG A 187 1.26 23.16 44.84
CA ARG A 187 0.25 22.57 45.75
C ARG A 187 0.87 22.05 47.05
N ALA A 188 2.03 21.38 46.98
CA ALA A 188 2.72 20.87 48.16
C ALA A 188 3.09 21.96 49.17
N ARG A 189 3.49 23.14 48.69
CA ARG A 189 3.82 24.30 49.55
C ARG A 189 2.60 24.91 50.23
N THR A 190 1.42 24.84 49.60
CA THR A 190 0.18 25.36 50.18
C THR A 190 -0.37 24.44 51.26
N ALA A 191 -0.18 23.12 51.13
CA ALA A 191 -0.61 22.13 52.12
C ALA A 191 0.16 22.26 53.45
N TRP A 192 1.44 22.60 53.41
CA TRP A 192 2.29 22.79 54.61
C TRP A 192 1.98 24.03 55.45
N ARG A 193 1.19 25.00 54.95
CA ARG A 193 0.81 26.21 55.70
C ARG A 193 -0.50 26.09 56.48
N ARG A 194 -1.12 24.90 56.51
CA ARG A 194 -2.41 24.65 57.16
C ARG A 194 -2.33 23.66 58.34
N THR A 195 -1.13 23.30 58.77
CA THR A 195 -0.84 22.57 60.02
C THR A 195 -0.07 23.49 60.95
#